data_AF-A0A0S7YHM6-F1
#
_entry.id   AF-A0A0S7YHM6-F1
#
_cell.length_a   1.000
_cell.length_b   1.000
_cell.length_c   1.000
_cell.angle_alpha   90.00
_cell.angle_beta   90.00
_cell.angle_gamma   90.00
#
_symmetry.space_group_name_H-M   'P 1'
#
loop_
_entity.id
_entity.type
_entity.pdbx_description
1 polymer ?
#
loop_
_entity_poly.entity_id
_entity_poly.type
_entity_poly.pdbx_seq_one_letter_code
_entity_poly.pdbx_strand_id
1 'polypeptide(L)'
;MTKESEIRKRAVRILERQKWLIWWPSRAIFKQNDIFGIFDLICFKKKAGSLKFVQLTTLPNLSTRRRKIKNFLKEHQLSRQNSADIEIWGWNKRKREFKIESIQGA
;
A
#
# COMPACT_ATOMS: atom_id res chain seq x y z
N MET A 1 0.84 1.27 21.11
CA MET A 1 0.63 1.51 19.67
C MET A 1 1.37 0.43 18.89
N THR A 2 0.76 -0.23 17.89
CA THR A 2 1.52 -1.18 17.05
C THR A 2 2.50 -0.38 16.22
N LYS A 3 3.80 -0.71 16.30
CA LYS A 3 4.81 0.00 15.51
C LYS A 3 4.55 -0.28 14.02
N GLU A 4 4.60 0.74 13.19
CA GLU A 4 4.40 0.61 11.74
C GLU A 4 5.34 -0.46 11.13
N SER A 5 6.55 -0.58 11.67
CA SER A 5 7.52 -1.61 11.30
C SER A 5 7.01 -3.05 11.52
N GLU A 6 6.18 -3.30 12.52
CA GLU A 6 5.58 -4.62 12.74
C GLU A 6 4.52 -4.94 11.71
N ILE A 7 3.69 -3.95 11.36
CA ILE A 7 2.67 -4.08 10.32
C ILE A 7 3.35 -4.39 8.98
N ARG A 8 4.41 -3.65 8.66
CA ARG A 8 5.22 -3.87 7.45
C ARG A 8 5.80 -5.27 7.38
N LYS A 9 6.46 -5.74 8.45
CA LYS A 9 7.02 -7.11 8.51
C LYS A 9 5.95 -8.17 8.27
N ARG A 10 4.73 -7.98 8.78
CA ARG A 10 3.61 -8.90 8.56
C ARG A 10 3.15 -8.89 7.09
N ALA A 11 2.98 -7.70 6.51
CA ALA A 11 2.57 -7.56 5.12
C ALA A 11 3.61 -8.18 4.15
N VAL A 12 4.89 -7.88 4.37
CA VAL A 12 6.00 -8.43 3.57
C VAL A 12 5.98 -9.96 3.58
N ARG A 13 5.86 -10.60 4.76
CA ARG A 13 5.77 -12.07 4.85
C ARG A 13 4.61 -12.67 4.05
N ILE A 14 3.45 -12.01 4.02
CA ILE A 14 2.29 -12.47 3.25
C ILE A 14 2.59 -12.38 1.74
N LEU A 15 3.12 -11.24 1.31
CA LEU A 15 3.45 -10.96 -0.09
C LEU A 15 4.59 -11.86 -0.61
N GLU A 16 5.61 -12.12 0.20
CA GLU A 16 6.70 -13.06 -0.11
C GLU A 16 6.18 -14.48 -0.32
N ARG A 17 5.30 -14.97 0.56
CA ARG A 17 4.64 -16.28 0.40
C ARG A 17 3.83 -16.37 -0.89
N GLN A 18 3.28 -15.23 -1.33
CA GLN A 18 2.55 -15.11 -2.59
C GLN A 18 3.45 -14.87 -3.82
N LYS A 19 4.79 -14.90 -3.63
CA LYS A 19 5.83 -14.73 -4.65
C LYS A 19 5.84 -13.34 -5.31
N TRP A 20 5.54 -12.30 -4.55
CA TRP A 20 5.76 -10.92 -4.97
C TRP A 20 7.21 -10.49 -4.72
N LEU A 21 7.79 -9.75 -5.66
CA LEU A 21 8.97 -8.90 -5.40
C LEU A 21 8.48 -7.62 -4.75
N ILE A 22 9.13 -7.18 -3.68
CA ILE A 22 8.62 -6.09 -2.83
C ILE A 22 9.73 -5.06 -2.61
N TRP A 23 9.39 -3.80 -2.81
CA TRP A 23 10.26 -2.65 -2.51
C TRP A 23 9.59 -1.76 -1.46
N TRP A 24 10.41 -1.23 -0.55
CA TRP A 24 10.04 -0.23 0.44
C TRP A 24 11.26 0.65 0.73
N PRO A 25 11.09 1.90 1.20
CA PRO A 25 12.22 2.81 1.41
C PRO A 25 13.10 2.30 2.56
N SER A 26 14.42 2.30 2.34
CA SER A 26 15.42 1.86 3.32
C SER A 26 15.64 2.88 4.45
N ARG A 27 15.35 4.16 4.19
CA ARG A 27 15.40 5.28 5.15
C ARG A 27 14.25 6.24 4.88
N ALA A 28 13.71 6.87 5.92
CA ALA A 28 12.59 7.80 5.78
C ALA A 28 13.06 9.11 5.13
N ILE A 29 13.02 9.20 3.81
CA ILE A 29 13.33 10.42 3.06
C ILE A 29 12.00 11.13 2.81
N PHE A 30 11.61 11.99 3.76
CA PHE A 30 10.39 12.79 3.69
C PHE A 30 10.55 13.96 2.71
N LYS A 31 10.64 13.66 1.41
CA LYS A 31 10.40 14.65 0.36
C LYS A 31 9.05 14.34 -0.27
N GLN A 32 8.19 15.35 -0.41
CA GLN A 32 6.84 15.23 -0.97
C GLN A 32 6.82 14.67 -2.41
N ASN A 33 7.98 14.64 -3.07
CA ASN A 33 8.20 14.07 -4.41
C ASN A 33 8.48 12.55 -4.41
N ASP A 34 8.48 11.89 -3.25
CA ASP A 34 8.66 10.44 -3.17
C ASP A 34 7.30 9.72 -3.19
N ILE A 35 7.14 8.75 -4.11
CA ILE A 35 5.98 7.85 -4.19
C ILE A 35 5.73 7.14 -2.86
N PHE A 36 6.77 6.93 -2.05
CA PHE A 36 6.67 6.32 -0.74
C PHE A 36 6.03 7.22 0.35
N GLY A 37 5.77 8.49 0.03
CA GLY A 37 4.89 9.35 0.84
C GLY A 37 3.40 8.98 0.71
N ILE A 38 3.03 8.24 -0.33
CA ILE A 38 1.64 7.83 -0.65
C ILE A 38 1.42 6.33 -0.47
N PHE A 39 2.44 5.51 -0.74
CA PHE A 39 2.40 4.05 -0.63
C PHE A 39 3.57 3.54 0.21
N ASP A 40 3.36 2.54 1.06
CA ASP A 40 4.45 1.99 1.88
C ASP A 40 5.24 0.91 1.14
N LEU A 41 4.58 0.17 0.24
CA LEU A 41 5.17 -0.92 -0.53
C LEU A 41 4.82 -0.81 -2.01
N ILE A 42 5.78 -1.16 -2.86
CA ILE A 42 5.57 -1.43 -4.28
C ILE A 42 5.84 -2.92 -4.48
N CYS A 43 4.93 -3.61 -5.17
CA CYS A 43 4.97 -5.06 -5.34
C CYS A 43 4.85 -5.42 -6.82
N PHE A 44 5.74 -6.28 -7.32
CA PHE A 44 5.67 -6.78 -8.68
C PHE A 44 5.68 -8.31 -8.72
N LYS A 45 4.79 -8.89 -9.53
CA LYS A 45 4.70 -10.34 -9.72
C LYS A 45 5.10 -10.72 -11.14
N LYS A 46 6.38 -11.07 -11.30
CA LYS A 46 6.99 -11.39 -12.61
C LYS A 46 6.17 -12.35 -13.47
N LYS A 47 5.63 -13.42 -12.88
CA LYS A 47 4.85 -14.43 -13.62
C LYS A 47 3.54 -13.88 -14.21
N ALA A 48 2.93 -12.89 -13.57
CA ALA A 48 1.64 -12.35 -13.98
C ALA A 48 1.76 -10.96 -14.64
N GLY A 49 2.96 -10.37 -14.66
CA GLY A 49 3.16 -9.00 -15.13
C GLY A 49 2.44 -7.95 -14.27
N SER A 50 1.94 -8.32 -13.09
CA SER A 50 1.10 -7.44 -12.26
C SER A 50 1.95 -6.55 -11.38
N LEU A 51 1.61 -5.26 -11.36
CA LEU A 51 2.15 -4.27 -10.44
C LEU A 51 1.08 -3.96 -9.38
N LYS A 52 1.51 -3.74 -8.13
CA LYS A 52 0.63 -3.40 -7.03
C LYS A 52 1.30 -2.38 -6.11
N PHE A 53 0.57 -1.34 -5.75
CA PHE A 53 0.95 -0.35 -4.75
C PHE A 53 0.14 -0.58 -3.48
N VAL A 54 0.82 -0.69 -2.34
CA VAL A 54 0.16 -0.98 -1.05
C VAL A 54 0.45 0.12 -0.05
N GLN A 55 -0.61 0.70 0.51
CA GLN A 55 -0.53 1.53 1.71
C GLN A 55 -0.92 0.70 2.93
N LEU A 56 -0.01 0.60 3.89
CA LEU A 56 -0.24 -0.02 5.18
C LEU A 56 -0.83 0.99 6.15
N THR A 57 -1.73 0.53 7.00
CA THR A 57 -2.33 1.35 8.04
C THR A 57 -2.93 0.49 9.14
N THR A 58 -3.49 1.10 10.17
CA THR A 58 -4.35 0.43 11.14
C THR A 58 -5.81 0.55 10.71
N LEU A 59 -6.65 -0.40 11.14
CA LEU A 59 -8.08 -0.41 10.80
C LEU A 59 -8.81 0.95 11.02
N PRO A 60 -8.58 1.69 12.12
CA PRO A 60 -9.24 2.99 12.33
C PRO A 60 -8.84 4.07 11.32
N ASN A 61 -7.66 3.95 10.71
CA ASN A 61 -7.09 4.94 9.80
C ASN A 61 -7.40 4.65 8.32
N LEU A 62 -8.16 3.60 8.01
CA LEU A 62 -8.47 3.20 6.64
C LEU A 62 -9.14 4.32 5.83
N SER A 63 -10.17 4.95 6.38
CA SER A 63 -10.93 6.01 5.69
C SER A 63 -10.06 7.22 5.34
N THR A 64 -9.21 7.65 6.27
CA THR A 64 -8.28 8.77 6.07
C THR A 64 -7.26 8.45 4.97
N ARG A 65 -6.69 7.23 4.97
CA ARG A 65 -5.75 6.80 3.92
C ARG A 65 -6.43 6.66 2.57
N ARG A 66 -7.66 6.14 2.53
CA ARG A 66 -8.50 6.07 1.32
C ARG A 66 -8.67 7.44 0.68
N ARG A 67 -9.05 8.44 1.48
CA ARG A 67 -9.21 9.81 1.00
C ARG A 67 -7.89 10.39 0.47
N LYS A 68 -6.78 10.20 1.21
CA LYS A 68 -5.45 10.68 0.78
C LYS A 68 -5.06 10.13 -0.60
N ILE A 69 -5.21 8.82 -0.80
CA ILE A 69 -4.87 8.16 -2.07
C ILE A 69 -5.80 8.63 -3.19
N LYS A 70 -7.12 8.68 -2.96
CA LYS A 70 -8.06 9.18 -3.97
C LYS A 70 -7.78 10.63 -4.38
N ASN A 71 -7.47 11.50 -3.42
CA ASN A 71 -7.11 12.88 -3.71
C ASN A 71 -5.82 12.94 -4.54
N PHE A 72 -4.77 12.21 -4.15
CA PHE A 72 -3.53 12.14 -4.91
C PHE A 72 -3.76 11.69 -6.37
N LEU A 73 -4.55 10.63 -6.57
CA LEU A 73 -4.88 10.15 -7.92
C LEU A 73 -5.62 11.20 -8.74
N LYS A 74 -6.56 11.92 -8.12
CA LYS A 74 -7.34 12.98 -8.77
C LYS A 74 -6.47 14.20 -9.10
N GLU A 75 -5.67 14.67 -8.16
CA GLU A 75 -4.78 15.84 -8.28
C GLU A 75 -3.76 15.65 -9.41
N HIS A 76 -3.24 14.43 -9.57
CA HIS A 76 -2.26 14.10 -10.60
C HIS A 76 -2.86 13.48 -11.87
N GLN A 77 -4.20 13.47 -12.00
CA GLN A 77 -4.92 12.95 -13.17
C GLN A 77 -4.50 11.50 -13.54
N LEU A 78 -4.15 10.71 -12.53
CA LEU A 78 -3.77 9.30 -12.68
C LEU A 78 -5.05 8.49 -12.89
N SER A 79 -5.52 8.48 -14.13
CA SER A 79 -6.68 7.70 -14.55
C SER A 79 -6.33 6.22 -14.70
N ARG A 80 -7.36 5.37 -14.70
CA ARG A 80 -7.35 3.91 -14.58
C ARG A 80 -6.65 3.14 -15.73
N GLN A 81 -5.96 3.83 -16.64
CA GLN A 81 -5.31 3.21 -17.79
C GLN A 81 -4.01 2.46 -17.45
N ASN A 82 -3.61 2.43 -16.17
CA ASN A 82 -2.35 1.84 -15.74
C ASN A 82 -2.56 0.46 -15.12
N SER A 83 -1.72 -0.48 -15.55
CA SER A 83 -1.64 -1.92 -15.21
C SER A 83 -1.28 -2.23 -13.75
N ALA A 84 -1.63 -1.35 -12.81
CA ALA A 84 -1.23 -1.44 -11.42
C ALA A 84 -2.40 -1.38 -10.44
N ASP A 85 -2.50 -2.38 -9.58
CA ASP A 85 -3.48 -2.41 -8.49
C ASP A 85 -3.07 -1.45 -7.38
N ILE A 86 -4.04 -0.78 -6.77
CA ILE A 86 -3.82 0.05 -5.58
C ILE A 86 -4.61 -0.53 -4.42
N GLU A 87 -3.94 -0.87 -3.33
CA GLU A 87 -4.54 -1.49 -2.16
C GLU A 87 -4.19 -0.76 -0.86
N ILE A 88 -5.14 -0.75 0.08
CA ILE A 88 -4.93 -0.29 1.44
C ILE A 88 -5.10 -1.48 2.38
N TRP A 89 -4.07 -1.78 3.15
CA TRP A 89 -4.03 -2.91 4.08
C TRP A 89 -4.13 -2.38 5.51
N GLY A 90 -5.35 -2.43 6.06
CA GLY A 90 -5.64 -2.04 7.44
C GLY A 90 -5.43 -3.20 8.41
N TRP A 91 -4.42 -3.10 9.27
CA TRP A 91 -4.17 -4.12 10.29
C TRP A 91 -5.26 -4.10 11.37
N ASN A 92 -5.94 -5.23 11.53
CA ASN A 92 -6.87 -5.50 12.63
C ASN A 92 -6.13 -6.21 13.76
N LYS A 93 -5.76 -5.46 14.81
CA LYS A 93 -5.01 -6.01 15.95
C LYS A 93 -5.78 -7.11 16.70
N ARG A 94 -7.11 -7.03 16.77
CA ARG A 94 -7.95 -7.99 17.50
C ARG A 94 -7.96 -9.35 16.78
N LYS A 95 -8.18 -9.32 15.47
CA LYS A 95 -8.25 -10.53 14.64
C LYS A 95 -6.89 -11.00 14.10
N ARG A 96 -5.85 -10.19 14.25
CA ARG A 96 -4.49 -10.43 13.73
C ARG A 96 -4.49 -10.69 12.21
N GLU A 97 -5.25 -9.90 11.48
CA GLU A 97 -5.38 -10.00 10.03
C GLU A 97 -5.38 -8.61 9.37
N PHE A 98 -5.18 -8.58 8.05
CA PHE A 98 -5.35 -7.38 7.25
C PHE A 98 -6.75 -7.32 6.66
N LYS A 99 -7.44 -6.20 6.85
CA LYS A 99 -8.55 -5.81 5.98
C LYS A 99 -7.96 -5.12 4.76
N ILE A 100 -8.16 -5.71 3.59
CA ILE A 100 -7.65 -5.18 2.31
C ILE A 100 -8.78 -4.44 1.59
N GLU A 101 -8.51 -3.22 1.15
CA GLU A 101 -9.41 -2.45 0.31
C GLU A 101 -8.71 -2.06 -0.99
N SER A 102 -9.24 -2.52 -2.11
CA SER A 102 -8.78 -2.09 -3.43
C SER A 102 -9.36 -0.71 -3.75
N ILE A 103 -8.50 0.21 -4.18
CA ILE A 103 -8.88 1.55 -4.61
C ILE A 103 -9.01 1.53 -6.13
N GLN A 104 -10.23 1.76 -6.59
CA GLN A 104 -10.47 2.11 -7.97
C GLN A 104 -10.29 3.62 -8.11
N GLY A 105 -9.66 4.07 -9.21
CA GLY A 105 -9.50 5.49 -9.53
C GLY A 105 -10.84 6.23 -9.52
N ALA A 106 -10.77 7.57 -9.39
CA ALA A 106 -11.95 8.44 -9.47
C ALA A 106 -12.61 8.36 -10.86
#